data_AF-A0A7S2JE58-F1
#
_entry.id   AF-A0A7S2JE58-F1
#
_cell.length_a   1.000
_cell.length_b   1.000
_cell.length_c   1.000
_cell.angle_alpha   90.00
_cell.angle_beta   90.00
_cell.angle_gamma   90.00
#
_symmetry.space_group_name_H-M   'P 1'
#
loop_
_entity.id
_entity.type
_entity.pdbx_description
1 polymer ?
#
loop_
_entity_poly.entity_id
_entity_poly.type
_entity_poly.pdbx_seq_one_letter_code
_entity_poly.pdbx_strand_id
1 'polypeptide(L)'
;GDNTPLSFVVRPDGMLFLSAAVLSVTHHGVYVDPNHYVNDSSWMGTRFIAENDDDTHSLVMVGTDDGDSWWHISGTCNGADMANLTFDFSPKGGPANFTGTAVDEDDGSAKIVWEDGNVWTHVESPTELPVMASDAVQSAMAASSAGSAGLAVSATSAHRGEVLEPLLPKTL
;
A
#
# COMPACT_ATOMS: atom_id res chain seq x y z
N GLY A 1 9.34 12.97 -25.99
CA GLY A 1 10.01 12.00 -26.86
C GLY A 1 10.09 10.78 -26.01
N ASP A 2 8.99 10.04 -26.02
CA ASP A 2 8.58 9.27 -24.85
C ASP A 2 9.03 7.84 -24.99
N ASN A 3 9.86 7.40 -24.04
CA ASN A 3 10.35 6.03 -23.92
C ASN A 3 9.36 5.19 -23.11
N THR A 4 8.06 5.26 -23.41
CA THR A 4 7.08 4.34 -22.80
C THR A 4 7.41 2.92 -23.25
N PRO A 5 7.75 1.99 -22.33
CA PRO A 5 8.02 0.60 -22.70
C PRO A 5 6.73 -0.04 -23.23
N LEU A 6 6.74 -0.39 -24.52
CA LEU A 6 5.64 -1.12 -25.14
C LEU A 6 5.69 -2.58 -24.68
N SER A 7 4.65 -3.03 -23.98
CA SER A 7 4.47 -4.45 -23.70
C SER A 7 3.49 -5.07 -24.71
N PHE A 8 3.81 -6.28 -25.18
CA PHE A 8 2.96 -7.03 -26.11
C PHE A 8 2.28 -8.17 -25.35
N VAL A 9 0.97 -8.29 -25.52
CA VAL A 9 0.22 -9.47 -25.04
C VAL A 9 -0.16 -10.29 -26.27
N VAL A 10 0.40 -11.50 -26.38
CA VAL A 10 0.05 -12.45 -27.45
C VAL A 10 -1.22 -13.19 -27.03
N ARG A 11 -2.31 -13.01 -27.78
CA ARG A 11 -3.52 -13.81 -27.59
C ARG A 11 -3.37 -15.21 -28.21
N PRO A 12 -4.16 -16.21 -27.77
CA PRO A 12 -4.14 -17.57 -28.33
C PRO A 12 -4.49 -17.65 -29.81
N ASP A 13 -5.12 -16.62 -30.39
CA ASP A 13 -5.49 -16.50 -31.79
C ASP A 13 -4.42 -15.81 -32.67
N GLY A 14 -3.28 -15.44 -32.09
CA GLY A 14 -2.15 -14.85 -32.82
C GLY A 14 -2.29 -13.35 -33.12
N MET A 15 -3.33 -12.69 -32.60
CA MET A 15 -3.51 -11.25 -32.77
C MET A 15 -2.66 -10.46 -31.75
N LEU A 16 -1.82 -9.56 -32.25
CA LEU A 16 -1.02 -8.64 -31.45
C LEU A 16 -1.90 -7.45 -31.02
N PHE A 17 -2.13 -7.31 -29.72
CA PHE A 17 -2.64 -6.05 -29.16
C PHE A 17 -1.45 -5.23 -28.64
N LEU A 18 -1.35 -3.99 -29.14
CA LEU A 18 -0.49 -2.98 -28.53
C LEU A 18 -1.23 -2.51 -27.26
N SER A 19 -0.82 -3.03 -26.11
CA SER A 19 -1.25 -2.46 -24.84
C SER A 19 -0.22 -1.41 -24.45
N ALA A 20 -0.54 -0.13 -24.64
CA ALA A 20 0.12 0.88 -23.86
C ALA A 20 -0.34 0.67 -22.42
N ALA A 21 0.43 -0.08 -21.63
CA ALA A 21 0.37 0.10 -20.20
C ALA A 21 0.80 1.56 -19.99
N VAL A 22 -0.16 2.44 -19.73
CA VAL A 22 0.14 3.76 -19.21
C VAL A 22 0.71 3.48 -17.83
N LEU A 23 2.04 3.42 -17.74
CA LEU A 23 2.73 3.31 -16.47
C LEU A 23 2.57 4.67 -15.83
N SER A 24 1.54 4.84 -15.00
CA SER A 24 1.48 5.98 -14.10
C SER A 24 2.78 6.03 -13.31
N VAL A 25 3.38 7.21 -13.20
CA VAL A 25 4.53 7.40 -12.32
C VAL A 25 4.10 7.12 -10.87
N THR A 26 5.03 6.67 -10.04
CA THR A 26 4.78 6.49 -8.60
C THR A 26 4.54 7.86 -7.95
N HIS A 27 3.27 8.19 -7.69
CA HIS A 27 2.88 9.47 -7.09
C HIS A 27 2.04 9.34 -5.81
N HIS A 28 1.56 8.13 -5.52
CA HIS A 28 0.92 7.76 -4.25
C HIS A 28 1.85 6.83 -3.46
N GLY A 29 1.52 6.54 -2.20
CA GLY A 29 2.35 5.77 -1.28
C GLY A 29 2.87 6.60 -0.11
N VAL A 30 3.99 6.17 0.48
CA VAL A 30 4.60 6.82 1.65
C VAL A 30 5.84 7.58 1.19
N TYR A 31 5.98 8.82 1.63
CA TYR A 31 7.10 9.70 1.29
C TYR A 31 7.71 10.32 2.56
N VAL A 32 8.98 10.70 2.45
CA VAL A 32 9.74 11.38 3.49
C VAL A 32 10.08 12.80 3.04
N ASP A 33 9.64 13.79 3.81
CA ASP A 33 9.98 15.20 3.67
C ASP A 33 11.26 15.52 4.47
N PRO A 34 12.40 15.77 3.81
CA PRO A 34 13.68 15.95 4.49
C PRO A 34 13.75 17.22 5.35
N ASN A 35 12.87 18.21 5.13
CA ASN A 35 12.84 19.41 5.96
C ASN A 35 12.30 19.16 7.37
N HIS A 36 11.55 18.06 7.54
CA HIS A 36 10.95 17.68 8.82
C HIS A 36 11.51 16.37 9.37
N TYR A 37 12.03 15.49 8.51
CA TYR A 37 12.58 14.21 8.92
C TYR A 37 13.83 14.35 9.81
N VAL A 38 13.90 13.54 10.87
CA VAL A 38 15.04 13.55 11.81
C VAL A 38 15.76 12.20 11.83
N ASN A 39 15.03 11.09 12.00
CA ASN A 39 15.58 9.74 12.03
C ASN A 39 14.46 8.68 11.95
N ASP A 40 14.86 7.41 11.75
CA ASP A 40 13.97 6.24 11.62
C ASP A 40 13.20 5.86 12.89
N SER A 41 13.46 6.51 14.03
CA SER A 41 12.71 6.31 15.28
C SER A 41 11.62 7.36 15.49
N SER A 42 11.30 8.14 14.46
CA SER A 42 10.28 9.19 14.50
C SER A 42 9.41 9.15 13.24
N TRP A 43 8.16 9.61 13.39
CA TRP A 43 7.23 9.80 12.26
C TRP A 43 7.40 11.17 11.58
N MET A 44 8.21 12.06 12.14
CA MET A 44 8.46 13.40 11.61
C MET A 44 8.79 13.38 10.12
N GLY A 45 8.09 14.24 9.35
CA GLY A 45 8.29 14.36 7.92
C GLY A 45 7.66 13.24 7.10
N THR A 46 6.92 12.30 7.71
CA THR A 46 6.21 11.26 6.95
C THR A 46 4.97 11.84 6.26
N ARG A 47 4.73 11.40 5.03
CA ARG A 47 3.63 11.82 4.16
C ARG A 47 3.03 10.58 3.52
N PHE A 48 1.73 10.38 3.66
CA PHE A 48 0.97 9.31 3.03
C PHE A 48 0.12 9.96 1.95
N ILE A 49 0.35 9.62 0.69
CA ILE A 49 -0.45 10.11 -0.44
C ILE A 49 -1.28 8.94 -0.95
N ALA A 50 -2.58 9.14 -1.08
CA ALA A 50 -3.51 8.20 -1.70
C ALA A 50 -4.24 8.89 -2.86
N GLU A 51 -4.44 8.15 -3.95
CA GLU A 51 -5.35 8.53 -5.01
C GLU A 51 -6.72 7.92 -4.72
N ASN A 52 -7.80 8.66 -5.02
CA ASN A 52 -9.15 8.15 -4.90
C ASN A 52 -9.49 7.26 -6.11
N ASP A 53 -9.87 6.01 -5.85
CA ASP A 53 -10.25 5.05 -6.89
C ASP A 53 -11.51 5.47 -7.68
N ASP A 54 -12.40 6.27 -7.07
CA ASP A 54 -13.70 6.67 -7.66
C ASP A 54 -13.65 7.99 -8.44
N ASP A 55 -12.60 8.78 -8.24
CA ASP A 55 -12.37 10.07 -8.91
C ASP A 55 -10.92 10.12 -9.36
N THR A 56 -10.70 9.60 -10.57
CA THR A 56 -9.39 9.61 -11.23
C THR A 56 -8.85 11.03 -11.15
N HIS A 57 -7.71 11.20 -10.46
CA HIS A 57 -7.01 12.46 -10.25
C HIS A 57 -7.29 13.26 -8.99
N SER A 58 -8.11 12.75 -8.06
CA SER A 58 -8.22 13.31 -6.71
C SER A 58 -7.23 12.65 -5.76
N LEU A 59 -6.44 13.45 -5.05
CA LEU A 59 -5.45 12.99 -4.08
C LEU A 59 -5.81 13.42 -2.66
N VAL A 60 -5.47 12.58 -1.70
CA VAL A 60 -5.45 12.92 -0.27
C VAL A 60 -4.06 12.69 0.26
N MET A 61 -3.56 13.64 1.05
CA MET A 61 -2.32 13.48 1.80
C MET A 61 -2.62 13.52 3.28
N VAL A 62 -2.09 12.55 4.03
CA VAL A 62 -2.03 12.55 5.50
C VAL A 62 -0.57 12.69 5.90
N GLY A 63 -0.23 13.51 6.90
CA GLY A 63 1.17 13.67 7.30
C GLY A 63 1.34 14.22 8.70
N THR A 64 2.61 14.26 9.13
CA THR A 64 3.04 14.88 10.38
C THR A 64 4.39 15.57 10.23
N ASP A 65 4.52 16.76 10.80
CA ASP A 65 5.75 17.57 10.73
C ASP A 65 6.64 17.38 11.96
N ASP A 66 6.01 17.06 13.10
CA ASP A 66 6.60 16.93 14.43
C ASP A 66 6.57 15.48 14.97
N GLY A 67 5.94 14.55 14.24
CA GLY A 67 5.80 13.15 14.63
C GLY A 67 4.63 12.89 15.58
N ASP A 68 3.97 13.95 16.07
CA ASP A 68 2.94 13.90 17.11
C ASP A 68 1.59 14.43 16.60
N SER A 69 1.61 15.54 15.86
CA SER A 69 0.44 16.22 15.31
C SER A 69 0.20 15.76 13.88
N TRP A 70 -1.00 15.24 13.63
CA TRP A 70 -1.41 14.71 12.33
C TRP A 70 -2.38 15.64 11.63
N TRP A 71 -2.20 15.77 10.32
CA TRP A 71 -3.05 16.58 9.45
C TRP A 71 -3.36 15.81 8.17
N HIS A 72 -4.40 16.26 7.47
CA HIS A 72 -4.66 15.83 6.11
C HIS A 72 -5.01 17.03 5.23
N ILE A 73 -4.70 16.91 3.95
CA ILE A 73 -4.98 17.91 2.92
C ILE A 73 -5.39 17.21 1.62
N SER A 74 -6.10 17.93 0.76
CA SER A 74 -6.49 17.45 -0.56
C SER A 74 -5.54 17.96 -1.64
N GLY A 75 -5.46 17.20 -2.73
CA GLY A 75 -4.75 17.60 -3.93
C GLY A 75 -5.35 16.97 -5.17
N THR A 76 -4.69 17.19 -6.29
CA THR A 76 -5.01 16.60 -7.58
C THR A 76 -3.75 16.24 -8.35
N CYS A 77 -3.82 15.26 -9.25
CA CYS A 77 -2.76 15.00 -10.23
C CYS A 77 -3.21 15.32 -11.67
N ASN A 78 -2.27 15.56 -12.57
CA ASN A 78 -2.54 15.69 -14.01
C ASN A 78 -1.25 15.47 -14.81
N GLY A 79 -1.35 15.69 -16.14
CA GLY A 79 -0.23 15.57 -17.06
C GLY A 79 -0.04 14.15 -17.58
N ALA A 80 1.06 13.93 -18.30
CA ALA A 80 1.46 12.58 -18.68
C ALA A 80 1.73 11.76 -17.41
N ASP A 81 1.24 10.53 -17.39
CA ASP A 81 1.48 9.55 -16.33
C ASP A 81 1.11 10.02 -14.91
N MET A 82 0.27 11.05 -14.79
CA MET A 82 -0.14 11.67 -13.51
C MET A 82 1.01 12.28 -12.70
N ALA A 83 2.07 12.69 -13.38
CA ALA A 83 3.28 13.17 -12.73
C ALA A 83 3.16 14.55 -12.07
N ASN A 84 2.23 15.41 -12.51
CA ASN A 84 2.11 16.75 -11.96
C ASN A 84 1.11 16.77 -10.81
N LEU A 85 1.58 17.05 -9.61
CA LEU A 85 0.79 17.08 -8.39
C LEU A 85 0.51 18.53 -7.97
N THR A 86 -0.66 18.77 -7.41
CA THR A 86 -1.02 20.05 -6.79
C THR A 86 -1.75 19.78 -5.49
N PHE A 87 -1.27 20.34 -4.38
CA PHE A 87 -1.89 20.19 -3.05
C PHE A 87 -2.20 21.54 -2.41
N ASP A 88 -3.27 21.56 -1.61
CA ASP A 88 -3.68 22.73 -0.82
C ASP A 88 -3.10 22.64 0.61
N PHE A 89 -2.01 23.36 0.85
CA PHE A 89 -1.39 23.48 2.19
C PHE A 89 -1.99 24.61 3.03
N SER A 90 -2.99 25.35 2.54
CA SER A 90 -3.59 26.47 3.28
C SER A 90 -4.19 26.09 4.64
N PRO A 91 -4.73 24.87 4.88
CA PRO A 91 -5.16 24.45 6.22
C PRO A 91 -4.01 24.39 7.25
N LYS A 92 -2.76 24.27 6.78
CA LYS A 92 -1.54 24.32 7.59
C LYS A 92 -0.88 25.70 7.59
N GLY A 93 -1.47 26.69 6.93
CA GLY A 93 -0.90 28.03 6.74
C GLY A 93 0.08 28.16 5.56
N GLY A 94 0.15 27.16 4.68
CA GLY A 94 0.94 27.17 3.45
C GLY A 94 0.18 27.70 2.22
N PRO A 95 0.79 27.59 1.03
CA PRO A 95 0.14 27.97 -0.22
C PRO A 95 -0.98 26.99 -0.62
N ALA A 96 -2.04 27.51 -1.25
CA ALA A 96 -3.19 26.70 -1.66
C ALA A 96 -2.96 25.87 -2.95
N ASN A 97 -1.91 26.20 -3.71
CA ASN A 97 -1.63 25.62 -5.02
C ASN A 97 -0.18 25.14 -5.07
N PHE A 98 0.26 24.37 -4.06
CA PHE A 98 1.65 23.92 -4.00
C PHE A 98 1.88 22.81 -5.02
N THR A 99 2.82 23.02 -5.93
CA THR A 99 3.03 22.10 -7.06
C THR A 99 4.29 21.25 -6.93
N GLY A 100 4.21 20.01 -7.40
CA GLY A 100 5.32 19.09 -7.45
C GLY A 100 5.26 18.15 -8.65
N THR A 101 6.39 17.54 -8.97
CA THR A 101 6.52 16.56 -10.07
C THR A 101 7.02 15.24 -9.51
N ALA A 102 6.22 14.19 -9.66
CA ALA A 102 6.61 12.82 -9.37
C ALA A 102 7.52 12.27 -10.48
N VAL A 103 8.56 11.54 -10.07
CA VAL A 103 9.61 11.00 -10.96
C VAL A 103 9.98 9.61 -10.47
N ASP A 104 9.89 8.61 -11.37
CA ASP A 104 10.52 7.31 -11.20
C ASP A 104 11.97 7.39 -11.73
N GLU A 105 12.91 6.80 -11.01
CA GLU A 105 14.32 6.76 -11.35
C GLU A 105 14.70 5.41 -12.00
N ASP A 106 15.82 5.40 -12.73
CA ASP A 106 16.31 4.20 -13.43
C ASP A 106 16.66 3.04 -12.47
N ASP A 107 16.91 3.33 -11.19
CA ASP A 107 17.19 2.32 -10.16
C ASP A 107 15.93 1.73 -9.51
N GLY A 108 14.75 2.17 -9.95
CA GLY A 108 13.45 1.73 -9.44
C GLY A 108 12.95 2.53 -8.24
N SER A 109 13.73 3.49 -7.74
CA SER A 109 13.27 4.42 -6.70
C SER A 109 12.35 5.49 -7.28
N ALA A 110 11.59 6.17 -6.42
CA ALA A 110 10.71 7.26 -6.83
C ALA A 110 10.83 8.46 -5.88
N LYS A 111 10.54 9.66 -6.42
CA LYS A 111 10.56 10.91 -5.65
C LYS A 111 9.54 11.91 -6.17
N ILE A 112 9.25 12.92 -5.34
CA ILE A 112 8.50 14.11 -5.75
C ILE A 112 9.41 15.32 -5.59
N VAL A 113 9.56 16.09 -6.66
CA VAL A 113 10.29 17.37 -6.67
C VAL A 113 9.29 18.51 -6.60
N TRP A 114 9.28 19.25 -5.49
CA TRP A 114 8.39 20.38 -5.27
C TRP A 114 8.93 21.67 -5.87
N GLU A 115 8.06 22.65 -6.10
CA GLU A 115 8.41 23.94 -6.73
C GLU A 115 9.42 24.79 -5.94
N ASP A 116 9.56 24.54 -4.63
CA ASP A 116 10.57 25.16 -3.76
C ASP A 116 11.93 24.44 -3.80
N GLY A 117 12.03 23.35 -4.57
CA GLY A 117 13.21 22.51 -4.67
C GLY A 117 13.31 21.45 -3.56
N ASN A 118 12.34 21.35 -2.66
CA ASN A 118 12.27 20.25 -1.71
C ASN A 118 12.01 18.94 -2.46
N VAL A 119 12.71 17.88 -2.07
CA VAL A 119 12.62 16.57 -2.74
C VAL A 119 12.19 15.53 -1.72
N TRP A 120 11.02 14.97 -1.94
CA TRP A 120 10.48 13.93 -1.08
C TRP A 120 10.78 12.57 -1.67
N THR A 121 11.36 11.67 -0.88
CA THR A 121 11.72 10.32 -1.32
C THR A 121 10.62 9.34 -0.98
N HIS A 122 10.22 8.50 -1.95
CA HIS A 122 9.27 7.44 -1.73
C HIS A 122 9.89 6.34 -0.85
N VAL A 123 9.11 5.82 0.10
CA VAL A 123 9.52 4.68 0.93
C VAL A 123 9.23 3.40 0.15
N GLU A 124 10.28 2.68 -0.21
CA GLU A 124 10.15 1.44 -0.95
C GLU A 124 9.52 0.33 -0.10
N SER A 125 8.69 -0.48 -0.74
CA SER A 125 8.24 -1.73 -0.16
C SER A 125 9.44 -2.64 0.11
N PRO A 126 9.51 -3.29 1.29
CA PRO A 126 10.54 -4.28 1.54
C PRO A 126 10.54 -5.34 0.44
N THR A 127 11.73 -5.76 0.00
CA THR A 127 11.85 -6.88 -0.93
C THR A 127 11.18 -8.10 -0.30
N GLU A 128 10.17 -8.67 -0.97
CA GLU A 128 9.61 -9.94 -0.54
C GLU A 128 10.73 -10.98 -0.53
N LEU A 129 11.01 -11.53 0.66
CA LEU A 129 11.92 -12.66 0.75
C LEU A 129 11.34 -13.81 -0.06
N PRO A 130 12.16 -14.62 -0.76
CA PRO A 130 11.67 -15.79 -1.46
C PRO A 130 10.86 -16.63 -0.47
N VAL A 131 9.57 -16.78 -0.73
CA VAL A 131 8.76 -17.77 -0.02
C VAL A 131 9.38 -19.11 -0.38
N MET A 132 10.24 -19.62 0.50
CA MET A 132 10.83 -20.94 0.34
C MET A 132 9.70 -21.97 0.48
N ALA A 133 9.07 -22.25 -0.65
CA ALA A 133 8.15 -23.34 -0.99
C ALA A 133 7.23 -23.84 0.13
N SER A 134 5.95 -23.44 0.07
CA SER A 134 4.85 -24.10 0.76
C SER A 134 4.69 -25.59 0.43
N ASP A 135 5.40 -26.10 -0.58
CA ASP A 135 5.34 -27.51 -1.00
C ASP A 135 5.88 -28.47 0.06
N ALA A 136 6.85 -28.05 0.88
CA ALA A 136 7.35 -28.87 1.99
C ALA A 136 6.32 -28.99 3.14
N VAL A 137 5.53 -27.94 3.38
CA VAL A 137 4.50 -27.93 4.42
C VAL A 137 3.27 -28.75 3.98
N GLN A 138 2.88 -28.65 2.71
CA GLN A 138 1.78 -29.47 2.16
C GLN A 138 2.14 -30.97 2.06
N SER A 139 3.38 -31.31 1.67
CA SER A 139 3.84 -32.72 1.67
C SER A 139 3.90 -33.34 3.08
N ALA A 140 4.27 -32.54 4.10
CA ALA A 140 4.29 -33.02 5.47
C ALA A 140 2.87 -33.27 6.04
N MET A 141 1.89 -32.43 5.67
CA MET A 141 0.50 -32.65 6.10
C MET A 141 -0.15 -33.85 5.40
N ALA A 142 0.12 -34.08 4.11
CA ALA A 142 -0.41 -35.23 3.38
C ALA A 142 0.17 -36.58 3.86
N ALA A 143 1.42 -36.61 4.34
CA ALA A 143 2.03 -37.82 4.89
C ALA A 143 1.45 -38.21 6.27
N SER A 144 0.90 -37.25 7.02
CA SER A 144 0.37 -37.49 8.38
C SER A 144 -1.04 -38.12 8.40
N SER A 145 -1.83 -37.98 7.32
CA SER A 145 -3.20 -38.51 7.23
C SER A 145 -3.27 -39.96 6.71
N ALA A 146 -2.17 -40.53 6.22
CA ALA A 146 -2.13 -41.91 5.71
C ALA A 146 -1.82 -42.98 6.80
N GLY A 147 -1.56 -42.57 8.05
CA GLY A 147 -0.96 -43.44 9.08
C GLY A 147 -1.85 -43.90 10.25
N SER A 148 -3.13 -43.51 10.35
CA SER A 148 -3.98 -43.88 11.49
C SER A 148 -5.22 -44.66 11.06
N ALA A 149 -5.00 -45.90 10.62
CA ALA A 149 -6.05 -46.92 10.56
C ALA A 149 -5.89 -47.84 11.77
N GLY A 150 -6.82 -47.73 12.73
CA GLY A 150 -7.10 -48.79 13.69
C GLY A 150 -6.70 -48.52 15.14
N LEU A 151 -7.61 -47.94 15.92
CA LEU A 151 -8.03 -48.55 17.18
C LEU A 151 -9.40 -48.01 17.59
N ALA A 152 -10.42 -48.87 17.50
CA ALA A 152 -11.74 -48.57 18.02
C ALA A 152 -11.72 -48.65 19.56
N VAL A 153 -12.23 -47.62 20.22
CA VAL A 153 -12.62 -47.67 21.63
C VAL A 153 -14.03 -47.11 21.74
N SER A 154 -14.98 -47.98 22.03
CA SER A 154 -16.33 -47.62 22.48
C SER A 154 -16.26 -46.88 23.81
N ALA A 155 -16.93 -45.74 23.91
CA ALA A 155 -17.30 -45.16 25.19
C ALA A 155 -18.77 -44.73 25.16
N THR A 156 -19.49 -45.28 26.13
CA THR A 156 -20.93 -45.27 26.33
C THR A 156 -21.48 -43.89 26.67
N SER A 157 -22.67 -43.61 26.13
CA SER A 157 -23.54 -42.47 26.43
C SER A 157 -23.80 -42.28 27.93
N ALA A 158 -23.64 -41.06 28.43
CA ALA A 158 -24.33 -40.58 29.63
C ALA A 158 -24.65 -39.08 29.50
N HIS A 159 -25.93 -38.82 29.70
CA HIS A 159 -26.68 -37.59 29.53
C HIS A 159 -26.69 -36.78 30.84
N ARG A 160 -26.37 -35.47 30.80
CA ARG A 160 -27.01 -34.45 31.65
C ARG A 160 -26.60 -33.05 31.22
N GLY A 161 -27.59 -32.24 30.89
CA GLY A 161 -27.40 -30.84 30.53
C GLY A 161 -27.26 -29.91 31.74
N GLU A 162 -26.78 -28.71 31.47
CA GLU A 162 -27.20 -27.50 32.16
C GLU A 162 -26.96 -26.29 31.24
N VAL A 163 -27.97 -25.43 31.18
CA VAL A 163 -28.06 -24.20 30.39
C VAL A 163 -27.61 -23.05 31.27
N LEU A 164 -26.66 -22.23 30.82
CA LEU A 164 -26.43 -20.90 31.40
C LEU A 164 -26.24 -19.88 30.26
N GLU A 165 -27.25 -19.04 30.11
CA GLU A 165 -27.32 -17.83 29.28
C GLU A 165 -26.65 -16.62 30.00
N PRO A 166 -26.33 -15.52 29.29
CA PRO A 166 -25.22 -14.62 29.61
C PRO A 166 -25.61 -13.41 30.49
N LEU A 167 -24.65 -12.93 31.29
CA LEU A 167 -24.77 -11.67 32.04
C LEU A 167 -24.03 -10.53 31.34
N LEU A 168 -24.79 -9.60 30.77
CA LEU A 168 -24.34 -8.27 30.37
C LEU A 168 -24.25 -7.34 31.60
N PRO A 169 -23.20 -6.52 31.75
CA PRO A 169 -23.16 -5.47 32.78
C PRO A 169 -23.84 -4.17 32.32
N LYS A 170 -24.54 -3.55 33.29
CA LYS A 170 -25.29 -2.29 33.17
C LYS A 170 -24.39 -1.06 33.31
N THR A 171 -24.75 -0.04 32.55
CA THR A 171 -24.26 1.34 32.57
C THR A 171 -24.44 2.03 33.92
N LEU A 172 -23.51 2.92 34.27
CA LEU A 172 -23.70 4.10 35.11
C LEU A 172 -23.17 5.31 34.35
#